data_AF-A0A091BB03-F1
#
_entry.id   AF-A0A091BB03-F1
#
_cell.length_a   1.000
_cell.length_b   1.000
_cell.length_c   1.000
_cell.angle_alpha   90.00
_cell.angle_beta   90.00
_cell.angle_gamma   90.00
#
_symmetry.space_group_name_H-M   'P 1'
#
loop_
_entity.id
_entity.type
_entity.pdbx_description
1 polymer ?
#
loop_
_entity_poly.entity_id
_entity_poly.type
_entity_poly.pdbx_seq_one_letter_code
_entity_poly.pdbx_strand_id
1 'polypeptide(L)'
;MNRRFALAVFLPILAACSQGSAAAGAGPQGRFGCTQSVYDSGSGMYQFQPRGYVEFSGGGYVYRGFENPSEGRIEAGANGAVTLRGGYLDGGEFVPMDDRPGQYTLTTPGFRWSCKA
;
A
#
# COMPACT_ATOMS: atom_id res chain seq x y z
N MET A 1 -54.37 -52.38 11.73
CA MET A 1 -53.98 -51.20 12.54
C MET A 1 -52.48 -50.96 12.36
N ASN A 2 -52.10 -50.24 11.30
CA ASN A 2 -51.48 -48.90 11.32
C ASN A 2 -50.44 -48.66 12.43
N ARG A 3 -49.17 -48.52 12.05
CA ARG A 3 -48.36 -47.33 12.38
C ARG A 3 -47.06 -47.27 11.59
N ARG A 4 -47.04 -46.36 10.62
CA ARG A 4 -45.86 -45.85 9.91
C ARG A 4 -45.04 -45.03 10.92
N PHE A 5 -43.75 -45.33 11.09
CA PHE A 5 -42.81 -44.44 11.78
C PHE A 5 -41.95 -43.74 10.73
N ALA A 6 -42.06 -42.42 10.71
CA ALA A 6 -41.43 -41.53 9.75
C ALA A 6 -39.93 -41.37 10.02
N LEU A 7 -39.15 -41.40 8.94
CA LEU A 7 -37.72 -41.11 8.89
C LEU A 7 -37.53 -39.59 9.03
N ALA A 8 -37.05 -39.11 10.18
CA ALA A 8 -36.67 -37.71 10.36
C ALA A 8 -35.20 -37.53 9.94
N VAL A 9 -34.97 -37.12 8.69
CA VAL A 9 -33.66 -36.71 8.20
C VAL A 9 -33.39 -35.28 8.70
N PHE A 10 -32.56 -35.15 9.73
CA PHE A 10 -32.02 -33.88 10.21
C PHE A 10 -30.85 -33.46 9.29
N LEU A 11 -31.10 -32.54 8.35
CA LEU A 11 -30.03 -31.86 7.61
C LEU A 11 -29.41 -30.78 8.50
N PRO A 12 -28.09 -30.77 8.74
CA PRO A 12 -27.44 -29.60 9.31
C PRO A 12 -27.34 -28.52 8.22
N ILE A 13 -28.01 -27.39 8.44
CA ILE A 13 -27.84 -26.18 7.64
C ILE A 13 -26.42 -25.66 7.94
N LEU A 14 -25.45 -25.99 7.09
CA LEU A 14 -24.15 -25.33 7.08
C LEU A 14 -24.36 -23.88 6.67
N ALA A 15 -24.50 -23.00 7.66
CA ALA A 15 -24.38 -21.57 7.48
C ALA A 15 -22.93 -21.25 7.09
N ALA A 16 -22.64 -21.25 5.79
CA ALA A 16 -21.42 -20.71 5.25
C ALA A 16 -21.42 -19.19 5.51
N CYS A 17 -20.72 -18.76 6.56
CA CYS A 17 -20.30 -17.37 6.71
C CYS A 17 -19.38 -17.05 5.54
N SER A 18 -19.95 -16.51 4.46
CA SER A 18 -19.20 -15.84 3.40
C SER A 18 -18.48 -14.65 4.05
N GLN A 19 -17.21 -14.85 4.41
CA GLN A 19 -16.32 -13.74 4.75
C GLN A 19 -16.18 -12.94 3.46
N GLY A 20 -16.99 -11.88 3.34
CA GLY A 20 -16.78 -10.86 2.34
C GLY A 20 -15.44 -10.20 2.64
N SER A 21 -14.38 -10.68 1.99
CA SER A 21 -13.13 -9.93 1.90
C SER A 21 -13.49 -8.62 1.21
N ALA A 22 -13.67 -7.56 2.00
CA ALA A 22 -13.78 -6.22 1.48
C ALA A 22 -12.55 -6.01 0.61
N ALA A 23 -12.76 -5.88 -0.70
CA ALA A 23 -11.75 -5.36 -1.60
C ALA A 23 -11.54 -3.89 -1.20
N ALA A 24 -10.71 -3.68 -0.17
CA ALA A 24 -10.10 -2.39 0.10
C ALA A 24 -9.47 -1.95 -1.23
N GLY A 25 -9.79 -0.73 -1.68
CA GLY A 25 -9.30 -0.20 -2.96
C GLY A 25 -7.85 -0.57 -3.15
N ALA A 26 -7.54 -1.26 -4.25
CA ALA A 26 -6.24 -1.91 -4.42
C ALA A 26 -5.14 -0.85 -4.39
N GLY A 27 -4.49 -0.71 -3.24
CA GLY A 27 -3.34 0.18 -3.05
C GLY A 27 -2.18 -0.20 -3.98
N PRO A 28 -1.11 0.60 -4.04
CA PRO A 28 0.05 0.30 -4.87
C PRO A 28 0.57 -1.11 -4.58
N GLN A 29 0.99 -1.79 -5.63
CA GLN A 29 1.59 -3.12 -5.57
C GLN A 29 2.87 -3.13 -6.39
N GLY A 30 3.90 -3.83 -5.89
CA GLY A 30 5.18 -3.96 -6.58
C GLY A 30 6.25 -3.00 -6.07
N ARG A 31 7.34 -2.89 -6.83
CA ARG A 31 8.55 -2.15 -6.45
C ARG A 31 8.63 -0.82 -7.21
N PHE A 32 8.95 0.25 -6.51
CA PHE A 32 9.04 1.59 -7.05
C PHE A 32 10.41 2.21 -6.73
N GLY A 33 11.18 2.58 -7.75
CA GLY A 33 12.41 3.33 -7.57
C GLY A 33 12.10 4.80 -7.27
N CYS A 34 12.66 5.34 -6.20
CA CYS A 34 12.38 6.69 -5.72
C CYS A 34 13.60 7.61 -5.80
N THR A 35 13.37 8.84 -6.25
CA THR A 35 14.36 9.91 -6.31
C THR A 35 13.84 11.14 -5.60
N GLN A 36 14.68 11.75 -4.77
CA GLN A 36 14.40 13.03 -4.15
C GLN A 36 15.02 14.16 -4.97
N SER A 37 14.25 15.22 -5.19
CA SER A 37 14.76 16.48 -5.73
C SER A 37 15.01 17.47 -4.60
N VAL A 38 16.19 18.06 -4.54
CA VAL A 38 16.55 19.10 -3.57
C VAL A 38 17.03 20.32 -4.34
N TYR A 39 16.46 21.49 -4.05
CA TYR A 39 16.98 22.73 -4.61
C TYR A 39 18.17 23.22 -3.79
N ASP A 40 19.31 23.39 -4.45
CA ASP A 40 20.52 23.92 -3.84
C ASP A 40 20.61 25.42 -4.17
N SER A 41 20.37 26.26 -3.17
CA SER A 41 20.42 27.72 -3.33
C SER A 41 21.83 28.27 -3.57
N GLY A 42 22.88 27.51 -3.24
CA GLY A 42 24.26 27.92 -3.48
C GLY A 42 24.67 27.77 -4.95
N SER A 43 24.27 26.67 -5.58
CA SER A 43 24.50 26.44 -7.02
C SER A 43 23.37 26.98 -7.91
N GLY A 44 22.20 27.28 -7.34
CA GLY A 44 21.01 27.66 -8.09
C GLY A 44 20.37 26.51 -8.88
N MET A 45 20.77 25.26 -8.61
CA MET A 45 20.40 24.08 -9.37
C MET A 45 19.61 23.06 -8.53
N TYR A 46 18.82 22.23 -9.20
CA TYR A 46 18.23 21.05 -8.57
C TYR A 46 19.22 19.91 -8.57
N GLN A 47 19.40 19.30 -7.39
CA GLN A 47 20.10 18.04 -7.23
C GLN A 47 19.09 16.90 -7.10
N PHE A 48 19.38 15.79 -7.77
CA PHE A 48 18.54 14.58 -7.75
C PHE A 48 19.29 13.47 -7.02
N GLN A 49 18.76 13.06 -5.87
CA GLN A 49 19.37 12.07 -5.00
C GLN A 49 18.55 10.78 -5.04
N PRO A 50 19.11 9.67 -5.53
CA PRO A 50 18.47 8.36 -5.46
C PRO A 50 18.21 7.96 -4.01
N ARG A 51 16.99 7.50 -3.70
CA ARG A 51 16.59 7.08 -2.34
C ARG A 51 16.36 5.58 -2.21
N GLY A 52 16.62 4.80 -3.25
CA GLY A 52 16.40 3.36 -3.27
C GLY A 52 14.99 3.00 -3.72
N TYR A 53 14.44 1.94 -3.14
CA TYR A 53 13.15 1.38 -3.56
C TYR A 53 12.12 1.34 -2.44
N VAL A 54 10.84 1.53 -2.78
CA VAL A 54 9.70 1.20 -1.93
C VAL A 54 8.98 0.01 -2.56
N GLU A 55 8.81 -1.06 -1.82
CA GLU A 55 8.13 -2.29 -2.26
C GLU A 55 6.82 -2.44 -1.49
N PHE A 56 5.69 -2.50 -2.19
CA PHE A 56 4.38 -2.69 -1.59
C PHE A 56 3.90 -4.13 -1.79
N SER A 57 3.42 -4.74 -0.70
CA SER A 57 2.82 -6.08 -0.73
C SER A 57 1.86 -6.28 0.44
N GLY A 58 0.71 -6.93 0.21
CA GLY A 58 -0.12 -7.51 1.27
C GLY A 58 -0.56 -6.57 2.40
N GLY A 59 -0.77 -5.28 2.14
CA GLY A 59 -1.13 -4.30 3.17
C GLY A 59 0.04 -3.69 3.94
N GLY A 60 1.27 -3.93 3.50
CA GLY A 60 2.47 -3.28 4.01
C GLY A 60 3.43 -2.81 2.94
N TYR A 61 4.54 -2.26 3.39
CA TYR A 61 5.63 -1.84 2.53
C TYR A 61 7.00 -2.12 3.15
N VAL A 62 7.98 -2.30 2.28
CA VAL A 62 9.40 -2.38 2.62
C VAL A 62 10.12 -1.24 1.91
N TYR A 63 10.75 -0.35 2.67
CA TYR A 63 11.66 0.65 2.14
C TYR A 63 13.08 0.10 2.14
N ARG A 64 13.66 -0.07 0.95
CA ARG A 64 15.04 -0.45 0.72
C ARG A 64 15.88 0.78 0.38
N GLY A 65 15.95 1.71 1.34
CA GLY A 65 16.90 2.82 1.28
C GLY A 65 18.33 2.35 1.52
N PHE A 66 19.31 3.04 0.95
CA PHE A 66 20.73 2.68 1.09
C PHE A 66 21.25 2.79 2.53
N GLU A 67 20.75 3.76 3.30
CA GLU A 67 21.23 4.05 4.65
C GLU A 67 20.30 3.57 5.75
N ASN A 68 18.98 3.63 5.53
CA ASN A 68 17.96 3.31 6.54
C ASN A 68 16.86 2.42 5.96
N PRO A 69 17.16 1.13 5.66
CA PRO A 69 16.11 0.19 5.28
C PRO A 69 15.13 0.00 6.43
N SER A 70 13.84 -0.08 6.12
CA SER A 70 12.79 -0.24 7.13
C SER A 70 11.53 -0.85 6.55
N GLU A 71 10.66 -1.34 7.42
CA GLU A 71 9.37 -1.93 7.06
C GLU A 71 8.25 -1.18 7.77
N GLY A 72 7.07 -1.19 7.17
CA GLY A 72 5.89 -0.56 7.71
C GLY A 72 4.61 -1.12 7.10
N ARG A 73 3.49 -0.50 7.50
CA ARG A 73 2.15 -0.84 7.00
C ARG A 73 1.60 0.29 6.15
N ILE A 74 0.61 -0.02 5.32
CA ILE A 74 -0.12 0.99 4.56
C ILE A 74 -1.54 1.14 5.11
N GLU A 75 -2.02 2.37 5.10
CA GLU A 75 -3.41 2.72 5.35
C GLU A 75 -3.99 3.25 4.03
N ALA A 76 -5.06 2.61 3.55
CA ALA A 76 -5.69 2.99 2.30
C ALA A 76 -6.31 4.38 2.40
N GLY A 77 -5.95 5.26 1.47
CA GLY A 77 -6.55 6.56 1.27
C GLY A 77 -7.53 6.58 0.09
N ALA A 78 -7.98 7.77 -0.28
CA ALA A 78 -8.82 7.96 -1.47
C ALA A 78 -7.99 7.85 -2.75
N ASN A 79 -8.64 7.49 -3.87
CA ASN A 79 -8.07 7.55 -5.22
C ASN A 79 -6.76 6.75 -5.41
N GLY A 80 -6.60 5.64 -4.69
CA GLY A 80 -5.39 4.80 -4.78
C GLY A 80 -4.17 5.38 -4.06
N ALA A 81 -4.33 6.50 -3.34
CA ALA A 81 -3.32 6.98 -2.40
C ALA A 81 -3.24 6.06 -1.18
N VAL A 82 -2.07 6.02 -0.54
CA VAL A 82 -1.88 5.34 0.74
C VAL A 82 -1.03 6.18 1.69
N THR A 83 -1.36 6.10 2.98
CA THR A 83 -0.53 6.62 4.06
C THR A 83 0.39 5.51 4.57
N LEU A 84 1.66 5.82 4.73
CA LEU A 84 2.69 4.93 5.25
C LEU A 84 2.77 5.07 6.77
N ARG A 85 2.83 3.95 7.48
CA ARG A 85 2.90 3.90 8.95
C ARG A 85 4.01 2.99 9.43
N GLY A 86 4.78 3.45 10.41
CA GLY A 86 5.96 2.77 10.95
C GLY A 86 7.20 2.94 10.06
N GLY A 87 8.35 2.47 10.54
CA GLY A 87 9.61 2.54 9.79
C GLY A 87 10.12 3.96 9.52
N TYR A 88 10.98 4.11 8.51
CA TYR A 88 11.65 5.37 8.15
C TYR A 88 10.71 6.37 7.46
N LEU A 89 9.69 5.87 6.75
CA LEU A 89 8.74 6.68 5.98
C LEU A 89 7.43 6.93 6.75
N ASP A 90 7.43 6.77 8.08
CA ASP A 90 6.23 6.95 8.90
C ASP A 90 5.60 8.33 8.70
N GLY A 91 4.27 8.34 8.54
CA GLY A 91 3.49 9.54 8.24
C GLY A 91 3.62 10.03 6.79
N GLY A 92 4.33 9.30 5.92
CA GLY A 92 4.43 9.63 4.51
C GLY A 92 3.15 9.34 3.73
N GLU A 93 2.88 10.11 2.68
CA GLU A 93 1.79 9.86 1.73
C GLU A 93 2.33 9.47 0.36
N PHE A 94 1.86 8.33 -0.16
CA PHE A 94 2.19 7.82 -1.49
C PHE A 94 0.98 7.95 -2.40
N VAL A 95 1.05 8.86 -3.37
CA VAL A 95 -0.10 9.32 -4.17
C VAL A 95 0.18 9.11 -5.66
N PRO A 96 -0.72 8.48 -6.43
CA PRO A 96 -0.57 8.36 -7.89
C PRO A 96 -0.58 9.74 -8.57
N MET A 97 0.21 9.87 -9.64
CA MET A 97 0.18 11.07 -10.49
C MET A 97 -0.86 10.90 -11.61
N ASP A 98 -1.87 11.76 -11.63
CA ASP A 98 -3.00 11.66 -12.58
C ASP A 98 -2.57 11.73 -14.05
N ASP A 99 -1.51 12.48 -14.36
CA ASP A 99 -0.99 12.70 -15.72
C ASP A 99 0.07 11.65 -16.13
N ARG A 100 0.51 10.78 -15.21
CA ARG A 100 1.66 9.89 -15.41
C ARG A 100 1.41 8.50 -14.82
N PRO A 101 0.80 7.58 -15.60
CA PRO A 101 0.57 6.21 -15.17
C PRO A 101 1.86 5.54 -14.67
N GLY A 102 1.78 4.87 -13.52
CA GLY A 102 2.92 4.18 -12.89
C GLY A 102 3.93 5.11 -12.20
N GLN A 103 3.65 6.41 -12.12
CA GLN A 103 4.42 7.37 -11.31
C GLN A 103 3.63 7.84 -10.10
N TYR A 104 4.35 8.05 -9.01
CA TYR A 104 3.80 8.37 -7.71
C TYR A 104 4.61 9.47 -7.06
N THR A 105 3.92 10.37 -6.35
CA THR A 105 4.57 11.26 -5.40
C THR A 105 4.62 10.57 -4.04
N LEU A 106 5.79 10.51 -3.42
CA LEU A 106 5.92 10.19 -2.01
C LEU A 106 6.29 11.47 -1.24
N THR A 107 5.40 11.92 -0.37
CA THR A 107 5.65 13.06 0.51
C THR A 107 5.93 12.55 1.91
N THR A 108 7.08 12.89 2.48
CA THR A 108 7.44 12.63 3.87
C THR A 108 7.61 13.98 4.59
N PRO A 109 7.64 14.02 5.94
CA PRO A 109 7.95 15.24 6.66
C PRO A 109 9.27 15.87 6.18
N GLY A 110 9.17 17.00 5.49
CA GLY A 110 10.31 17.76 4.97
C GLY A 110 10.79 17.41 3.56
N PHE A 111 10.32 16.32 2.94
CA PHE A 111 10.81 15.91 1.62
C PHE A 111 9.72 15.38 0.69
N ARG A 112 9.87 15.69 -0.60
CA ARG A 112 9.02 15.15 -1.68
C ARG A 112 9.86 14.34 -2.65
N TRP A 113 9.45 13.11 -2.91
CA TRP A 113 10.11 12.17 -3.81
C TRP A 113 9.21 11.84 -4.99
N SER A 114 9.83 11.54 -6.11
CA SER A 114 9.16 10.97 -7.28
C SER A 114 9.52 9.50 -7.36
N CYS A 115 8.51 8.63 -7.42
CA CYS A 115 8.66 7.20 -7.43
C CYS A 115 8.06 6.60 -8.71
N LYS A 116 8.73 5.62 -9.30
CA LYS A 116 8.31 4.97 -10.56
C LYS A 116 8.45 3.45 -10.46
N ALA A 117 7.45 2.73 -10.97
CA ALA A 117 7.46 1.27 -11.09
C ALA A 117 8.56 0.75 -12.05
#